data_AF-A0A836BLQ4-F1
#
_entry.id   AF-A0A836BLQ4-F1
#
_cell.length_a   1.000
_cell.length_b   1.000
_cell.length_c   1.000
_cell.angle_alpha   90.00
_cell.angle_beta   90.00
_cell.angle_gamma   90.00
#
_symmetry.space_group_name_H-M   'P 1'
#
loop_
_entity.id
_entity.type
_entity.pdbx_description
1 polymer ?
#
loop_
_entity_poly.entity_id
_entity_poly.type
_entity_poly.pdbx_seq_one_letter_code
_entity_poly.pdbx_strand_id
1 'polypeptide(L)'
;MILSSIEESISDRIEIFFIPDLENHEKWIENIDSIIPKFDIVFSNDELTQYLYSKRNTQVIPVPFKERDTLSGTSIRDKIKSDQKWEHLVPDGTKKVLQKISVNDRLNSL
;
A
#
# COMPACT_ATOMS: atom_id res chain seq x y z
N MET A 1 -10.96 -1.02 0.49
CA MET A 1 -10.05 -2.14 0.82
C MET A 1 -9.42 -1.96 2.19
N ILE A 2 -8.72 -0.84 2.46
CA ILE A 2 -8.07 -0.61 3.76
C ILE A 2 -9.09 -0.53 4.91
N LEU A 3 -9.99 0.46 4.90
CA LEU A 3 -10.98 0.65 5.98
C LEU A 3 -11.89 -0.56 6.21
N SER A 4 -12.20 -1.31 5.15
CA SER A 4 -13.00 -2.54 5.25
C SER A 4 -12.28 -3.71 5.92
N SER A 5 -10.96 -3.60 6.10
CA SER A 5 -10.06 -4.70 6.48
C SER A 5 -9.33 -4.47 7.80
N ILE A 6 -9.60 -3.36 8.48
CA ILE A 6 -9.02 -3.01 9.77
C ILE A 6 -10.10 -3.02 10.85
N GLU A 7 -9.67 -3.11 12.10
CA GLU A 7 -10.55 -2.96 13.26
C GLU A 7 -11.01 -1.50 13.40
N GLU A 8 -12.21 -1.30 13.93
CA GLU A 8 -12.79 0.02 14.17
C GLU A 8 -11.88 0.89 15.07
N SER A 9 -11.24 0.27 16.07
CA SER A 9 -10.26 0.91 16.96
C SER A 9 -9.04 1.50 16.25
N ILE A 10 -8.68 0.97 15.08
CA ILE A 10 -7.59 1.48 14.23
C ILE A 10 -8.12 2.57 13.31
N SER A 11 -9.36 2.44 12.82
CA SER A 11 -9.97 3.40 11.90
C SER A 11 -9.98 4.82 12.45
N ASP A 12 -10.21 4.98 13.76
CA ASP A 12 -10.21 6.28 14.44
C ASP A 12 -8.80 6.89 14.62
N ARG A 13 -7.75 6.13 14.31
CA ARG A 13 -6.34 6.49 14.53
C ARG A 13 -5.56 6.65 13.24
N ILE A 14 -6.21 6.54 12.08
CA ILE A 14 -5.57 6.66 10.78
C ILE A 14 -6.33 7.63 9.90
N GLU A 15 -5.60 8.29 9.01
CA GLU A 15 -6.14 9.04 7.89
C GLU A 15 -5.57 8.45 6.59
N ILE A 16 -6.39 8.36 5.54
CA ILE A 16 -6.01 7.77 4.26
C ILE A 16 -6.02 8.85 3.20
N PHE A 17 -4.86 9.08 2.60
CA PHE A 17 -4.69 10.07 1.55
C PHE A 17 -4.43 9.38 0.20
N PHE A 18 -5.01 9.93 -0.87
CA PHE A 18 -4.65 9.58 -2.22
C PHE A 18 -3.47 10.45 -2.66
N ILE A 19 -2.33 9.83 -2.96
CA ILE A 19 -1.13 10.52 -3.44
C ILE A 19 -0.94 10.16 -4.92
N PRO A 20 -1.13 11.09 -5.87
CA PRO A 20 -0.86 10.82 -7.27
C PRO A 20 0.65 10.70 -7.53
N ASP A 21 1.02 9.78 -8.43
CA ASP A 21 2.40 9.67 -8.91
C ASP A 21 2.78 10.90 -9.75
N LEU A 22 4.05 11.29 -9.65
CA LEU A 22 4.64 12.36 -10.44
C LEU A 22 5.88 11.86 -11.17
N GLU A 23 6.23 12.49 -12.29
CA GLU A 23 7.37 12.10 -13.13
C GLU A 23 8.73 12.23 -12.43
N ASN A 24 8.81 13.01 -11.35
CA ASN A 24 10.04 13.29 -10.61
C ASN A 24 9.83 12.99 -9.12
N HIS A 25 10.74 12.22 -8.53
CA HIS A 25 10.67 11.80 -7.13
C HIS A 25 10.80 12.95 -6.12
N GLU A 26 11.57 13.99 -6.41
CA GLU A 26 11.63 15.19 -5.55
C GLU A 26 10.28 15.91 -5.54
N LYS A 27 9.68 16.12 -6.72
CA LYS A 27 8.33 16.69 -6.84
C LYS A 27 7.28 15.82 -6.16
N TRP A 28 7.44 14.49 -6.23
CA TRP A 28 6.56 13.55 -5.55
C TRP A 28 6.61 13.71 -4.02
N ILE A 29 7.81 13.88 -3.44
CA ILE A 29 7.94 14.16 -1.99
C ILE A 29 7.33 15.52 -1.64
N GLU A 30 7.60 16.57 -2.42
CA GLU A 30 6.99 17.89 -2.20
C GLU A 30 5.46 17.83 -2.28
N ASN A 31 4.92 17.03 -3.19
CA ASN A 31 3.49 16.81 -3.32
C ASN A 31 2.92 16.09 -2.10
N ILE A 32 3.61 15.06 -1.58
CA ILE A 32 3.22 14.42 -0.32
C ILE A 32 3.16 15.47 0.80
N ASP A 33 4.23 16.23 0.99
CA ASP A 33 4.34 17.24 2.05
C ASP A 33 3.25 18.33 1.94
N SER A 34 2.67 18.53 0.75
CA SER A 34 1.56 19.47 0.53
C SER A 34 0.16 18.87 0.80
N ILE A 35 0.02 17.55 0.69
CA ILE A 35 -1.27 16.85 0.83
C ILE A 35 -1.49 16.39 2.27
N ILE A 36 -0.45 15.88 2.92
CA ILE A 36 -0.58 15.23 4.24
C ILE A 36 -0.26 16.20 5.39
N PRO A 37 -0.92 16.06 6.55
CA PRO A 37 -0.54 16.79 7.76
C PRO A 37 0.92 16.56 8.15
N LYS A 38 1.49 17.44 8.97
CA LYS A 38 2.87 17.26 9.46
C LYS A 38 3.03 15.89 10.13
N PHE A 39 4.16 15.24 9.83
CA PHE A 39 4.51 13.92 10.35
C PHE A 39 5.98 13.91 10.78
N ASP A 40 6.29 13.06 11.76
CA ASP A 40 7.63 12.96 12.34
C ASP A 40 8.43 11.77 11.78
N ILE A 41 7.72 10.69 11.41
CA ILE A 41 8.32 9.39 11.07
C ILE A 41 7.68 8.85 9.79
N VAL A 42 8.53 8.35 8.89
CA VAL A 42 8.13 7.63 7.68
C VAL A 42 8.48 6.15 7.83
N PHE A 43 7.54 5.27 7.53
CA PHE A 43 7.78 3.83 7.46
C PHE A 43 7.96 3.40 6.01
N SER A 44 9.18 3.03 5.60
CA SER A 44 9.45 2.62 4.21
C SER A 44 10.68 1.73 4.08
N ASN A 45 10.56 0.74 3.19
CA ASN A 45 11.68 -0.10 2.73
C ASN A 45 12.21 0.31 1.34
N ASP A 46 11.69 1.39 0.77
CA ASP A 46 12.17 1.93 -0.50
C ASP A 46 13.42 2.81 -0.28
N GLU A 47 14.53 2.44 -0.92
CA GLU A 47 15.83 3.11 -0.74
C GLU A 47 15.81 4.58 -1.17
N LEU A 48 15.08 4.90 -2.23
CA LEU A 48 14.98 6.27 -2.74
C LEU A 48 14.18 7.17 -1.80
N THR A 49 13.06 6.65 -1.28
CA THR A 49 12.26 7.31 -0.24
C THR A 49 13.11 7.56 1.01
N GLN A 50 13.88 6.56 1.47
CA GLN A 50 14.80 6.71 2.59
C GLN A 50 15.84 7.81 2.33
N TYR A 51 16.45 7.81 1.15
CA TYR A 51 17.43 8.82 0.76
C TYR A 51 16.83 10.23 0.77
N LEU A 52 15.66 10.42 0.15
CA LEU A 52 15.02 11.73 0.02
C LEU A 52 14.58 12.31 1.37
N TYR A 53 14.06 11.49 2.28
CA TYR A 53 13.66 11.95 3.62
C TYR A 53 14.86 12.14 4.57
N SER A 54 15.97 11.41 4.37
CA SER A 54 17.21 11.65 5.12
C SER A 54 17.77 13.06 4.92
N LYS A 55 17.46 13.71 3.79
CA LYS A 55 17.83 15.11 3.51
C LYS A 55 16.92 16.14 4.18
N ARG A 56 15.78 15.70 4.73
CA ARG A 56 14.71 16.55 5.28
C ARG A 56 14.62 16.47 6.81
N ASN A 57 15.62 15.87 7.49
CA ASN A 57 15.63 15.59 8.93
C ASN A 57 14.41 14.77 9.41
N THR A 58 13.80 13.99 8.51
CA THR A 58 12.69 13.09 8.84
C THR A 58 13.22 11.71 9.15
N GLN A 59 12.79 11.11 10.26
CA GLN A 59 13.20 9.76 10.60
C GLN A 59 12.52 8.76 9.68
N VAL A 60 13.29 7.86 9.08
CA VAL A 60 12.76 6.76 8.28
C VAL A 60 13.03 5.44 8.97
N ILE A 61 11.99 4.63 9.15
CA ILE A 61 12.05 3.33 9.82
C ILE A 61 11.70 2.23 8.80
N PRO A 62 12.59 1.26 8.54
CA PRO A 62 12.24 0.11 7.71
C PRO A 62 11.22 -0.78 8.43
N VAL A 63 10.31 -1.38 7.67
CA VAL A 63 9.29 -2.29 8.21
C VAL A 63 9.72 -3.75 8.05
N PRO A 64 9.51 -4.61 9.06
CA PRO A 64 9.83 -6.03 8.94
C PRO A 64 8.99 -6.67 7.84
N PHE A 65 9.65 -7.46 6.98
CA PHE A 65 8.94 -8.22 5.98
C PHE A 65 8.25 -9.43 6.59
N LYS A 66 6.98 -9.64 6.21
CA LYS A 66 6.21 -10.82 6.58
C LYS A 66 5.96 -11.68 5.34
N GLU A 67 6.47 -12.92 5.35
CA GLU A 67 6.18 -13.96 4.35
C GLU A 67 6.18 -13.45 2.89
N ARG A 68 7.25 -12.77 2.45
CA ARG A 68 7.29 -12.03 1.17
C ARG A 68 6.93 -12.83 -0.08
N ASP A 69 7.24 -14.13 -0.08
CA ASP A 69 6.99 -14.99 -1.23
C ASP A 69 5.48 -15.27 -1.40
N THR A 70 4.70 -15.18 -0.33
CA THR A 70 3.26 -15.46 -0.31
C THR A 70 2.42 -14.19 -0.14
N LEU A 71 2.77 -13.32 0.82
CA LEU A 71 2.04 -12.09 1.16
C LEU A 71 2.57 -10.90 0.36
N SER A 72 2.53 -10.99 -0.96
CA SER A 72 2.86 -9.88 -1.86
C SER A 72 1.79 -9.68 -2.92
N GLY A 73 1.63 -8.42 -3.35
CA GLY A 73 0.69 -8.07 -4.43
C GLY A 73 0.98 -8.81 -5.73
N THR A 74 2.26 -9.07 -6.05
CA THR A 74 2.65 -9.86 -7.22
C THR A 74 2.16 -11.30 -7.10
N SER A 75 2.53 -12.01 -6.02
CA SER A 75 2.12 -13.40 -5.78
C SER A 75 0.59 -13.56 -5.77
N ILE A 76 -0.13 -12.63 -5.12
CA ILE A 76 -1.60 -12.66 -5.07
C ILE A 76 -2.20 -12.43 -6.46
N ARG A 77 -1.70 -11.48 -7.26
CA ARG A 77 -2.20 -11.25 -8.63
C ARG A 77 -1.91 -12.45 -9.53
N ASP A 78 -0.75 -13.08 -9.41
CA ASP A 78 -0.40 -14.27 -10.20
C ASP A 78 -1.33 -15.45 -9.89
N LYS A 79 -1.67 -15.63 -8.60
CA LYS A 79 -2.66 -16.61 -8.17
C LYS A 79 -4.04 -16.34 -8.76
N ILE A 80 -4.48 -15.08 -8.71
CA ILE A 80 -5.77 -14.67 -9.30
C ILE A 80 -5.80 -14.98 -10.80
N LYS A 81 -4.75 -14.58 -11.55
CA LYS A 81 -4.65 -14.81 -12.99
C LYS A 81 -4.56 -16.28 -13.37
N SER A 82 -4.06 -17.12 -12.47
CA SER A 82 -3.90 -18.56 -12.67
C SER A 82 -5.04 -19.39 -12.08
N ASP A 83 -6.17 -18.76 -11.72
CA ASP A 83 -7.33 -19.38 -11.06
C ASP A 83 -6.96 -20.21 -9.80
N GLN A 84 -5.88 -19.82 -9.11
CA GLN A 84 -5.47 -20.41 -7.84
C GLN A 84 -6.15 -19.73 -6.65
N LYS A 85 -6.36 -20.48 -5.56
CA LYS A 85 -6.93 -19.96 -4.31
C LYS A 85 -6.05 -18.86 -3.71
N TRP A 86 -6.60 -17.67 -3.49
CA TRP A 86 -5.89 -16.48 -3.02
C TRP A 86 -6.59 -15.79 -1.84
N GLU A 87 -7.86 -16.10 -1.60
CA GLU A 87 -8.74 -15.37 -0.68
C GLU A 87 -8.28 -15.44 0.78
N HIS A 88 -7.51 -16.46 1.12
CA HIS A 88 -6.92 -16.65 2.45
C HIS A 88 -5.67 -15.79 2.69
N LEU A 89 -5.12 -15.16 1.64
CA LEU A 89 -3.92 -14.32 1.70
C LEU A 89 -4.25 -12.84 1.95
N VAL A 90 -5.53 -12.47 2.00
CA VAL A 90 -5.99 -11.10 2.25
C VAL A 90 -7.05 -11.07 3.35
N PRO A 91 -7.23 -9.92 4.03
CA PRO A 91 -8.34 -9.76 4.96
C PRO A 91 -9.71 -9.85 4.26
N ASP A 92 -10.74 -10.22 5.02
CA ASP A 92 -12.11 -10.41 4.51
C ASP A 92 -12.68 -9.16 3.81
N GLY A 93 -12.37 -7.96 4.31
CA GLY A 93 -12.78 -6.70 3.69
C GLY A 93 -12.25 -6.57 2.27
N THR A 94 -10.94 -6.80 2.09
CA THR A 94 -10.26 -6.76 0.80
C THR A 94 -10.82 -7.84 -0.12
N LYS A 95 -11.00 -9.07 0.37
CA LYS A 95 -11.64 -10.17 -0.38
C LYS A 95 -13.00 -9.75 -0.95
N LYS A 96 -13.90 -9.21 -0.10
CA LYS A 96 -15.24 -8.77 -0.51
C LYS A 96 -15.18 -7.67 -1.58
N VAL A 97 -14.27 -6.71 -1.44
CA VAL A 97 -14.10 -5.64 -2.44
C VAL A 97 -13.60 -6.20 -3.77
N LEU A 98 -12.60 -7.09 -3.75
CA LEU A 98 -12.04 -7.71 -4.95
C LEU A 98 -13.07 -8.56 -5.69
N GLN A 99 -13.90 -9.31 -4.97
CA GLN A 99 -15.03 -10.07 -5.55
C GLN A 99 -16.09 -9.14 -6.16
N LYS A 100 -16.42 -8.03 -5.48
CA LYS A 100 -17.40 -7.04 -5.96
C LYS A 100 -16.99 -6.38 -7.28
N ILE A 101 -15.68 -6.20 -7.51
CA ILE A 101 -15.16 -5.56 -8.73
C ILE A 101 -14.80 -6.56 -9.84
N SER A 102 -15.15 -7.84 -9.69
CA SER A 102 -14.76 -8.91 -10.61
C SER A 102 -13.26 -8.89 -10.91
N VAL A 103 -12.43 -9.01 -9.87
CA VAL A 103 -10.96 -8.84 -9.98
C VAL A 103 -10.33 -9.70 -11.10
N ASN A 104 -10.81 -10.92 -11.33
CA ASN A 104 -10.30 -11.80 -12.39
C ASN A 104 -10.45 -11.13 -13.77
N ASP A 105 -11.66 -10.66 -14.09
CA ASP A 105 -11.95 -9.98 -15.36
C ASP A 105 -11.11 -8.71 -15.51
N ARG A 106 -11.02 -7.92 -14.44
CA ARG A 106 -10.25 -6.67 -14.44
C ARG A 106 -8.76 -6.92 -14.69
N LEU A 107 -8.16 -7.93 -14.05
CA LEU A 107 -6.75 -8.26 -14.22
C LEU A 107 -6.43 -8.89 -15.57
N ASN A 108 -7.40 -9.51 -16.23
CA ASN A 108 -7.25 -10.07 -17.58
C ASN A 108 -7.48 -9.01 -18.68
N SER A 109 -8.15 -7.90 -18.35
CA SER A 109 -8.37 -6.76 -19.25
C SER A 109 -7.23 -5.73 -19.28
N LEU A 110 -6.22 -5.89 -18.41
CA LEU A 110 -5.03 -5.03 -18.29
C LEU A 110 -3.80 -5.75 -18.86
#